data_AF-A0A0F9JBZ0-F1
#
_entry.id   AF-A0A0F9JBZ0-F1
#
_cell.length_a   1.000
_cell.length_b   1.000
_cell.length_c   1.000
_cell.angle_alpha   90.00
_cell.angle_beta   90.00
_cell.angle_gamma   90.00
#
_symmetry.space_group_name_H-M   'P 1'
#
loop_
_entity.id
_entity.type
_entity.pdbx_description
1 polymer ?
#
loop_
_entity_poly.entity_id
_entity_poly.type
_entity_poly.pdbx_seq_one_letter_code
_entity_poly.pdbx_strand_id
1 'polypeptide(L)'
;GRLETEESVLQSINSNIQQAQELTIQAGNGVYTKDDLKTFASELSGIQQTLANLMNTRSEDGKFIFSGYQDSTQPYQFDSAAGEYTYNGDQGQHQITIAEGVSIKASDNGFDTFEKTNARLNVESNTASVSGSITAASVYVDGQAEFDKFHQANYNADPTALATANIYSVLVSPGATATDPQTYEIYRDGAALTPAVTGEVTDEPIDFAGMKIEFEGTAPGQLDFSLEKPGKENVLNTLQSLITGLNDGTLEGDDFQQVLADGLVQLQNASEQVVFTQASLGGRMNALERVSDSNLALDIQNKSNRSNLVEVDMAEAISELTKQETALQASQATFGRLTNLSLFDYL
;
A
#
# COMPACT_ATOMS: atom_id res chain seq x y z
N GLY A 1 -3.53 8.33 -19.68
CA GLY A 1 -2.21 7.73 -19.95
C GLY A 1 -1.65 7.09 -18.70
N ARG A 2 -0.51 7.57 -18.20
CA ARG A 2 0.24 6.94 -17.08
C ARG A 2 -0.59 6.65 -15.82
N LEU A 3 -1.40 7.60 -15.33
CA LEU A 3 -2.25 7.37 -14.16
C LEU A 3 -3.34 6.31 -14.39
N GLU A 4 -3.88 6.20 -15.60
CA GLU A 4 -4.89 5.18 -15.92
C GLU A 4 -4.25 3.79 -16.01
N THR A 5 -3.03 3.72 -16.56
CA THR A 5 -2.23 2.47 -16.54
C THR A 5 -1.95 2.03 -15.11
N GLU A 6 -1.51 2.96 -14.26
CA GLU A 6 -1.25 2.69 -12.85
C GLU A 6 -2.52 2.23 -12.13
N GLU A 7 -3.65 2.89 -12.34
CA GLU A 7 -4.95 2.50 -11.77
C GLU A 7 -5.33 1.06 -12.15
N SER A 8 -5.23 0.71 -13.44
CA SER A 8 -5.51 -0.64 -13.93
C SER A 8 -4.56 -1.69 -13.34
N VAL A 9 -3.29 -1.33 -13.14
CA VAL A 9 -2.28 -2.22 -12.56
C VAL A 9 -2.55 -2.43 -11.07
N LEU A 10 -2.83 -1.38 -10.31
CA LEU A 10 -3.16 -1.47 -8.88
C LEU A 10 -4.45 -2.27 -8.65
N GLN A 11 -5.46 -2.10 -9.50
CA GLN A 11 -6.68 -2.92 -9.46
C GLN A 11 -6.37 -4.41 -9.70
N SER A 12 -5.50 -4.71 -10.65
CA SER A 12 -5.07 -6.08 -10.96
C SER A 12 -4.27 -6.68 -9.81
N ILE A 13 -3.38 -5.90 -9.19
CA ILE A 13 -2.62 -6.30 -7.99
C ILE A 13 -3.60 -6.66 -6.86
N ASN A 14 -4.55 -5.78 -6.54
CA ASN A 14 -5.51 -6.03 -5.47
C ASN A 14 -6.34 -7.30 -5.72
N SER A 15 -6.78 -7.54 -6.97
CA SER A 15 -7.53 -8.75 -7.33
C SER A 15 -6.70 -10.02 -7.11
N ASN A 16 -5.41 -9.99 -7.43
CA ASN A 16 -4.49 -11.11 -7.19
C ASN A 16 -4.22 -11.33 -5.69
N ILE A 17 -4.14 -10.25 -4.89
CA ILE A 17 -4.02 -10.35 -3.43
C ILE A 17 -5.27 -11.01 -2.83
N GLN A 18 -6.46 -10.62 -3.27
CA GLN A 18 -7.72 -11.24 -2.83
C GLN A 18 -7.77 -12.73 -3.19
N GLN A 19 -7.33 -13.10 -4.40
CA GLN A 19 -7.23 -14.51 -4.79
C GLN A 19 -6.25 -15.28 -3.89
N ALA A 20 -5.10 -14.68 -3.54
CA ALA A 20 -4.17 -15.30 -2.60
C ALA A 20 -4.80 -15.49 -1.21
N GLN A 21 -5.54 -14.51 -0.71
CA GLN A 21 -6.27 -14.64 0.56
C GLN A 21 -7.26 -15.80 0.53
N GLU A 22 -8.04 -15.94 -0.56
CA GLU A 22 -8.97 -17.04 -0.74
C GLU A 22 -8.26 -18.41 -0.70
N LEU A 23 -7.11 -18.53 -1.38
CA LEU A 23 -6.31 -19.76 -1.36
C LEU A 23 -5.71 -20.04 0.02
N THR A 24 -5.25 -19.02 0.74
CA THR A 24 -4.72 -19.18 2.09
C THR A 24 -5.81 -19.62 3.07
N ILE A 25 -7.02 -19.06 2.98
CA ILE A 25 -8.19 -19.50 3.76
C ILE A 25 -8.52 -20.96 3.43
N GLN A 26 -8.50 -21.33 2.14
CA GLN A 26 -8.72 -22.71 1.73
C GLN A 26 -7.65 -23.64 2.31
N ALA A 27 -6.37 -23.31 2.16
CA ALA A 27 -5.27 -24.11 2.69
C ALA A 27 -5.35 -24.32 4.22
N GLY A 28 -5.95 -23.39 4.96
CA GLY A 28 -6.20 -23.51 6.40
C GLY A 28 -7.29 -24.48 6.82
N ASN A 29 -8.11 -24.97 5.88
CA ASN A 29 -9.07 -26.02 6.19
C ASN A 29 -8.31 -27.33 6.49
N GLY A 30 -8.36 -27.80 7.74
CA GLY A 30 -7.61 -28.97 8.24
C GLY A 30 -7.98 -30.34 7.63
N VAL A 31 -8.63 -30.36 6.47
CA VAL A 31 -9.01 -31.56 5.71
C VAL A 31 -7.99 -31.86 4.60
N TYR A 32 -7.14 -30.90 4.24
CA TYR A 32 -6.17 -31.05 3.15
C TYR A 32 -4.94 -31.87 3.55
N THR A 33 -4.48 -32.71 2.63
CA THR A 33 -3.24 -33.48 2.79
C THR A 33 -2.02 -32.63 2.48
N LYS A 34 -0.82 -33.08 2.89
CA LYS A 34 0.44 -32.40 2.56
C LYS A 34 0.68 -32.25 1.05
N ASP A 35 0.13 -33.14 0.23
CA ASP A 35 0.22 -33.02 -1.24
C ASP A 35 -0.81 -32.01 -1.80
N ASP A 36 -1.97 -31.88 -1.18
CA ASP A 36 -2.94 -30.83 -1.53
C ASP A 36 -2.37 -29.45 -1.19
N LEU A 37 -1.70 -29.29 -0.05
CA LEU A 37 -1.04 -28.04 0.36
C LEU A 37 0.04 -27.57 -0.63
N LYS A 38 0.80 -28.50 -1.21
CA LYS A 38 1.75 -28.17 -2.30
C LYS A 38 1.05 -27.69 -3.57
N THR A 39 -0.16 -28.14 -3.83
CA THR A 39 -0.97 -27.64 -4.96
C THR A 39 -1.34 -26.18 -4.73
N PHE A 40 -1.83 -25.84 -3.52
CA PHE A 40 -2.07 -24.44 -3.14
C PHE A 40 -0.79 -23.60 -3.21
N ALA A 41 0.35 -24.13 -2.76
CA ALA A 41 1.64 -23.44 -2.86
C ALA A 41 2.03 -23.14 -4.32
N SER A 42 1.76 -24.06 -5.24
CA SER A 42 2.00 -23.83 -6.67
C SER A 42 1.08 -22.76 -7.25
N GLU A 43 -0.19 -22.69 -6.81
CA GLU A 43 -1.11 -21.65 -7.24
C GLU A 43 -0.71 -20.27 -6.69
N LEU A 44 -0.35 -20.19 -5.41
CA LEU A 44 0.20 -18.98 -4.79
C LEU A 44 1.50 -18.53 -5.46
N SER A 45 2.36 -19.45 -5.90
CA SER A 45 3.57 -19.10 -6.66
C SER A 45 3.23 -18.46 -8.02
N GLY A 46 2.19 -18.94 -8.71
CA GLY A 46 1.70 -18.31 -9.94
C GLY A 46 1.18 -16.89 -9.70
N ILE A 47 0.47 -16.67 -8.59
CA ILE A 47 0.01 -15.35 -8.16
C ILE A 47 1.20 -14.44 -7.82
N GLN A 48 2.17 -14.93 -7.05
CA GLN A 48 3.39 -14.20 -6.69
C GLN A 48 4.16 -13.75 -7.94
N GLN A 49 4.32 -14.62 -8.93
CA GLN A 49 4.96 -14.26 -10.20
C GLN A 49 4.16 -13.20 -10.96
N THR A 50 2.83 -13.31 -10.97
CA THR A 50 1.95 -12.31 -11.59
C THR A 50 2.07 -10.95 -10.89
N LEU A 51 2.05 -10.92 -9.57
CA LEU A 51 2.27 -9.71 -8.78
C LEU A 51 3.64 -9.10 -9.04
N ALA A 52 4.71 -9.90 -9.06
CA ALA A 52 6.05 -9.43 -9.35
C ALA A 52 6.13 -8.79 -10.75
N ASN A 53 5.42 -9.33 -11.74
CA ASN A 53 5.34 -8.73 -13.08
C ASN A 53 4.57 -7.40 -13.05
N LEU A 54 3.43 -7.33 -12.34
CA LEU A 54 2.63 -6.11 -12.22
C LEU A 54 3.39 -5.00 -11.47
N MET A 55 4.10 -5.35 -10.40
CA MET A 55 4.94 -4.43 -9.63
C MET A 55 6.18 -3.97 -10.42
N ASN A 56 6.51 -4.67 -11.50
CA ASN A 56 7.54 -4.30 -12.48
C ASN A 56 6.94 -3.78 -13.81
N THR A 57 5.70 -3.29 -13.81
CA THR A 57 5.07 -2.77 -15.03
C THR A 57 5.85 -1.58 -15.60
N ARG A 58 5.86 -1.52 -16.94
CA ARG A 58 6.45 -0.41 -17.70
C ARG A 58 5.39 0.44 -18.37
N SER A 59 5.63 1.74 -18.46
CA SER A 59 4.86 2.68 -19.28
C SER A 59 5.21 2.56 -20.78
N GLU A 60 4.47 3.29 -21.61
CA GLU A 60 4.58 3.29 -23.08
C GLU A 60 5.99 3.68 -23.60
N ASP A 61 6.72 4.47 -22.82
CA ASP A 61 8.10 4.89 -23.08
C ASP A 61 9.15 3.90 -22.56
N GLY A 62 8.71 2.73 -22.07
CA GLY A 62 9.57 1.64 -21.59
C GLY A 62 10.14 1.85 -20.18
N LYS A 63 9.69 2.87 -19.46
CA LYS A 63 10.11 3.17 -18.08
C LYS A 63 9.29 2.41 -17.06
N PHE A 64 9.89 2.02 -15.94
CA PHE A 64 9.15 1.37 -14.86
C PHE A 64 8.28 2.38 -14.12
N ILE A 65 7.03 2.03 -13.84
CA ILE A 65 6.06 2.97 -13.26
C ILE A 65 6.18 3.10 -11.74
N PHE A 66 6.78 2.10 -11.07
CA PHE A 66 6.93 2.02 -9.62
C PHE A 66 8.38 2.16 -9.13
N SER A 67 9.33 2.61 -9.95
CA SER A 67 10.75 2.73 -9.53
C SER A 67 11.13 4.11 -8.97
N GLY A 68 10.18 5.05 -8.86
CA GLY A 68 10.43 6.41 -8.39
C GLY A 68 11.10 7.28 -9.47
N TYR A 69 12.22 7.94 -9.17
CA TYR A 69 13.03 8.64 -10.18
C TYR A 69 13.97 7.71 -10.96
N GLN A 70 14.19 6.49 -10.46
CA GLN A 70 14.99 5.46 -11.13
C GLN A 70 14.20 4.73 -12.23
N ASP A 71 13.66 5.48 -13.18
CA ASP A 71 12.76 4.99 -14.24
C ASP A 71 13.30 3.82 -15.09
N SER A 72 14.62 3.59 -15.08
CA SER A 72 15.29 2.49 -15.82
C SER A 72 15.70 1.30 -14.94
N THR A 73 15.55 1.40 -13.62
CA THR A 73 15.87 0.33 -12.67
C THR A 73 14.64 -0.53 -12.43
N GLN A 74 14.78 -1.85 -12.53
CA GLN A 74 13.68 -2.78 -12.22
C GLN A 74 13.31 -2.67 -10.73
N PRO A 75 12.06 -2.31 -10.39
CA PRO A 75 11.64 -2.10 -9.00
C PRO A 75 11.85 -3.33 -8.11
N TYR A 76 11.37 -4.50 -8.54
CA TYR A 76 11.35 -5.72 -7.73
C TYR A 76 12.16 -6.83 -8.37
N GLN A 77 13.10 -7.38 -7.60
CA GLN A 77 13.93 -8.50 -8.02
C GLN A 77 14.02 -9.54 -6.90
N PHE A 78 13.90 -10.82 -7.27
CA PHE A 78 14.12 -11.92 -6.33
C PHE A 78 15.62 -12.10 -6.08
N ASP A 79 16.03 -12.01 -4.82
CA ASP A 79 17.36 -12.34 -4.36
C ASP A 79 17.37 -13.81 -3.91
N SER A 80 17.96 -14.68 -4.74
CA SER A 80 18.05 -16.11 -4.44
C SER A 80 18.96 -16.45 -3.26
N ALA A 81 19.84 -15.54 -2.83
CA ALA A 81 20.71 -15.76 -1.67
C ALA A 81 19.96 -15.48 -0.37
N ALA A 82 19.13 -14.43 -0.35
CA ALA A 82 18.28 -14.09 0.78
C ALA A 82 16.98 -14.92 0.79
N GLY A 83 16.51 -15.39 -0.36
CA GLY A 83 15.22 -16.07 -0.52
C GLY A 83 14.03 -15.12 -0.55
N GLU A 84 14.25 -13.84 -0.84
CA GLU A 84 13.26 -12.77 -0.71
C GLU A 84 13.31 -11.80 -1.91
N TYR A 85 12.23 -11.05 -2.12
CA TYR A 85 12.16 -9.95 -3.07
C TYR A 85 12.71 -8.66 -2.45
N THR A 86 13.53 -7.96 -3.23
CA THR A 86 14.11 -6.67 -2.86
C THR A 86 13.58 -5.55 -3.74
N TYR A 87 13.30 -4.40 -3.11
CA TYR A 87 12.97 -3.16 -3.83
C TYR A 87 14.25 -2.38 -4.16
N ASN A 88 14.45 -2.10 -5.46
CA ASN A 88 15.64 -1.45 -6.02
C ASN A 88 15.35 -0.04 -6.57
N GLY A 89 14.12 0.46 -6.42
CA GLY A 89 13.78 1.83 -6.81
C GLY A 89 14.12 2.86 -5.72
N ASP A 90 13.59 4.07 -5.87
CA ASP A 90 13.63 5.10 -4.83
C ASP A 90 12.23 5.61 -4.47
N GLN A 91 12.16 6.55 -3.52
CA GLN A 91 10.91 7.16 -3.06
C GLN A 91 10.53 8.44 -3.83
N GLY A 92 11.22 8.70 -4.94
CA GLY A 92 10.98 9.83 -5.81
C GLY A 92 9.60 9.78 -6.45
N GLN A 93 9.04 10.95 -6.74
CA GLN A 93 7.75 11.08 -7.42
C GLN A 93 7.85 12.17 -8.47
N HIS A 94 7.58 11.81 -9.73
CA HIS A 94 7.54 12.77 -10.82
C HIS A 94 6.32 13.67 -10.68
N GLN A 95 6.50 14.97 -10.86
CA GLN A 95 5.41 15.94 -10.85
C GLN A 95 5.24 16.55 -12.22
N ILE A 96 3.99 16.71 -12.64
CA ILE A 96 3.63 17.37 -13.90
C ILE A 96 2.79 18.60 -13.56
N THR A 97 3.19 19.75 -14.10
CA THR A 97 2.41 20.99 -14.02
C THR A 97 1.30 20.94 -15.05
N ILE A 98 0.05 21.12 -14.60
CA ILE A 98 -1.16 20.98 -15.42
C ILE A 98 -1.94 22.29 -15.58
N ALA A 99 -1.64 23.27 -14.73
CA ALA A 99 -2.07 24.66 -14.87
C ALA A 99 -1.08 25.58 -14.15
N GLU A 100 -1.22 26.89 -14.32
CA GLU A 100 -0.41 27.87 -13.59
C GLU A 100 -0.57 27.66 -12.07
N GLY A 101 0.53 27.33 -11.40
CA GLY A 101 0.54 27.04 -9.96
C GLY A 101 -0.06 25.69 -9.55
N VAL A 102 -0.45 24.82 -10.48
CA VAL A 102 -1.02 23.49 -10.18
C VAL A 102 -0.14 22.39 -10.75
N SER A 103 0.44 21.58 -9.88
CA SER A 103 1.18 20.37 -10.24
C SER A 103 0.57 19.14 -9.58
N ILE A 104 0.61 18.02 -10.28
CA ILE A 104 0.13 16.73 -9.78
C ILE A 104 1.23 15.68 -9.89
N LYS A 105 1.20 14.69 -8.99
CA LYS A 105 2.10 13.53 -9.07
C LYS A 105 1.69 12.65 -10.25
N ALA A 106 2.66 12.31 -11.09
CA ALA A 106 2.47 11.54 -12.32
C ALA A 106 2.58 10.02 -12.12
N SER A 107 3.08 9.57 -10.97
CA SER A 107 2.92 8.20 -10.46
C SER A 107 3.20 8.12 -8.96
N ASP A 108 2.97 6.94 -8.40
CA ASP A 108 3.51 6.51 -7.11
C ASP A 108 4.81 5.70 -7.28
N ASN A 109 5.47 5.38 -6.16
CA ASN A 109 6.69 4.58 -6.10
C ASN A 109 6.43 3.28 -5.32
N GLY A 110 7.14 2.21 -5.65
CA GLY A 110 6.90 0.88 -5.07
C GLY A 110 7.13 0.84 -3.55
N PHE A 111 8.03 1.67 -3.03
CA PHE A 111 8.26 1.76 -1.60
C PHE A 111 7.00 2.23 -0.84
N ASP A 112 6.40 3.33 -1.28
CA ASP A 112 5.21 3.87 -0.65
C ASP A 112 3.98 2.98 -0.90
N THR A 113 3.92 2.31 -2.06
CA THR A 113 2.77 1.48 -2.45
C THR A 113 2.79 0.08 -1.84
N PHE A 114 3.96 -0.55 -1.67
CA PHE A 114 4.05 -1.97 -1.30
C PHE A 114 4.94 -2.24 -0.09
N GLU A 115 6.05 -1.51 0.10
CA GLU A 115 6.98 -1.73 1.23
C GLU A 115 6.47 -1.13 2.55
N LYS A 116 5.59 -0.14 2.51
CA LYS A 116 5.02 0.49 3.72
C LYS A 116 3.94 -0.33 4.40
N THR A 117 3.75 -1.58 4.00
CA THR A 117 2.77 -2.51 4.55
C THR A 117 3.23 -3.03 5.92
N ASN A 118 2.35 -2.97 6.93
CA ASN A 118 2.67 -3.51 8.26
C ASN A 118 2.73 -5.04 8.21
N ALA A 119 3.79 -5.61 8.79
CA ALA A 119 3.80 -7.02 9.13
C ALA A 119 2.75 -7.30 10.23
N ARG A 120 2.31 -8.55 10.35
CA ARG A 120 1.46 -8.97 11.47
C ARG A 120 2.26 -8.81 12.76
N LEU A 121 1.63 -8.28 13.81
CA LEU A 121 2.28 -8.27 15.13
C LEU A 121 2.24 -9.68 15.71
N ASN A 122 3.41 -10.17 16.14
CA ASN A 122 3.54 -11.49 16.75
C ASN A 122 4.49 -11.47 17.97
N VAL A 123 4.71 -12.65 18.56
CA VAL A 123 5.83 -12.91 19.45
C VAL A 123 7.10 -13.19 18.64
N GLU A 124 8.26 -12.89 19.20
CA GLU A 124 9.56 -13.07 18.53
C GLU A 124 9.85 -14.53 18.18
N SER A 125 9.30 -15.46 18.95
CA SER A 125 9.33 -16.89 18.65
C SER A 125 8.13 -17.58 19.28
N ASN A 126 7.54 -18.51 18.55
CA ASN A 126 6.48 -19.38 19.09
C ASN A 126 7.01 -20.43 20.07
N THR A 127 8.33 -20.60 20.20
CA THR A 127 8.96 -21.46 21.21
C THR A 127 9.51 -20.61 22.34
N ALA A 128 8.93 -20.71 23.53
CA ALA A 128 9.39 -19.98 24.70
C ALA A 128 10.66 -20.61 25.29
N SER A 129 11.52 -19.78 25.86
CA SER A 129 12.68 -20.23 26.63
C SER A 129 12.21 -20.76 27.98
N VAL A 130 12.66 -21.94 28.41
CA VAL A 130 12.18 -22.59 29.64
C VAL A 130 13.29 -22.79 30.66
N SER A 131 12.93 -22.81 31.95
CA SER A 131 13.83 -23.10 33.06
C SER A 131 13.14 -23.82 34.22
N GLY A 132 13.93 -24.41 35.12
CA GLY A 132 13.42 -25.19 36.25
C GLY A 132 12.95 -26.58 35.81
N SER A 133 11.73 -26.94 36.16
CA SER A 133 11.12 -28.24 35.84
C SER A 133 10.13 -28.21 34.66
N ILE A 134 10.06 -27.08 33.94
CA ILE A 134 9.39 -26.97 32.63
C ILE A 134 10.36 -27.46 31.54
N THR A 135 9.88 -28.31 30.63
CA THR A 135 10.69 -28.97 29.60
C THR A 135 10.47 -28.43 28.18
N ALA A 136 9.29 -27.87 27.91
CA ALA A 136 8.95 -27.23 26.65
C ALA A 136 7.86 -26.18 26.88
N ALA A 137 7.79 -25.15 26.05
CA ALA A 137 6.72 -24.17 26.07
C ALA A 137 6.54 -23.53 24.70
N SER A 138 5.29 -23.28 24.34
CA SER A 138 4.90 -22.60 23.11
C SER A 138 3.96 -21.43 23.39
N VAL A 139 4.03 -20.41 22.54
CA VAL A 139 3.20 -19.21 22.63
C VAL A 139 2.70 -18.89 21.23
N TYR A 140 1.38 -18.86 21.07
CA TYR A 140 0.74 -18.59 19.79
C TYR A 140 -0.22 -17.42 19.93
N VAL A 141 -0.23 -16.53 18.94
CA VAL A 141 -1.22 -15.45 18.88
C VAL A 141 -2.46 -16.01 18.18
N ASP A 142 -3.53 -16.21 18.94
CA ASP A 142 -4.82 -16.74 18.45
C ASP A 142 -5.84 -15.59 18.27
N GLY A 143 -5.91 -14.69 19.26
CA GLY A 143 -6.77 -13.51 19.26
C GLY A 143 -6.09 -12.26 18.73
N GLN A 144 -5.94 -12.13 17.39
CA GLN A 144 -5.15 -11.04 16.79
C GLN A 144 -5.56 -9.64 17.27
N ALA A 145 -6.86 -9.32 17.28
CA ALA A 145 -7.34 -7.99 17.60
C ALA A 145 -7.08 -7.59 19.07
N GLU A 146 -7.03 -8.56 19.97
CA GLU A 146 -6.67 -8.33 21.37
C GLU A 146 -5.15 -8.20 21.52
N PHE A 147 -4.40 -9.10 20.87
CA PHE A 147 -2.95 -9.09 20.87
C PHE A 147 -2.39 -7.78 20.27
N ASP A 148 -2.95 -7.28 19.18
CA ASP A 148 -2.52 -6.01 18.57
C ASP A 148 -2.59 -4.84 19.56
N LYS A 149 -3.69 -4.76 20.32
CA LYS A 149 -3.86 -3.71 21.34
C LYS A 149 -2.85 -3.88 22.47
N PHE A 150 -2.66 -5.12 22.92
CA PHE A 150 -1.70 -5.44 23.96
C PHE A 150 -0.27 -5.11 23.52
N HIS A 151 0.12 -5.54 22.33
CA HIS A 151 1.44 -5.30 21.74
C HIS A 151 1.70 -3.81 21.60
N GLN A 152 0.78 -3.05 20.98
CA GLN A 152 0.92 -1.60 20.81
C GLN A 152 1.03 -0.84 22.14
N ALA A 153 0.32 -1.28 23.18
CA ALA A 153 0.35 -0.64 24.49
C ALA A 153 1.63 -0.97 25.29
N ASN A 154 2.23 -2.14 25.04
CA ASN A 154 3.28 -2.66 25.91
C ASN A 154 4.65 -2.81 25.24
N TYR A 155 4.76 -2.86 23.92
CA TYR A 155 6.05 -2.97 23.25
C TYR A 155 6.91 -1.74 23.54
N ASN A 156 8.08 -1.97 24.12
CA ASN A 156 9.08 -0.95 24.37
C ASN A 156 10.03 -0.84 23.17
N ALA A 157 9.91 0.25 22.43
CA ALA A 157 10.75 0.56 21.27
C ALA A 157 12.02 1.36 21.60
N ASP A 158 12.25 1.72 22.87
CA ASP A 158 13.43 2.48 23.27
C ASP A 158 14.69 1.60 23.15
N PRO A 159 15.65 1.97 22.27
CA PRO A 159 16.88 1.18 22.07
C PRO A 159 17.80 1.19 23.29
N THR A 160 17.53 2.03 24.29
CA THR A 160 18.27 2.12 25.55
C THR A 160 17.60 1.38 26.71
N ALA A 161 16.41 0.81 26.49
CA ALA A 161 15.72 0.00 27.48
C ALA A 161 16.52 -1.26 27.83
N LEU A 162 16.20 -1.86 28.99
CA LEU A 162 16.74 -3.17 29.36
C LEU A 162 16.39 -4.22 28.31
N ALA A 163 17.27 -5.18 28.08
CA ALA A 163 17.02 -6.28 27.14
C ALA A 163 15.76 -7.10 27.50
N THR A 164 15.33 -7.03 28.77
CA THR A 164 14.15 -7.68 29.33
C THR A 164 12.86 -6.88 29.17
N ALA A 165 12.91 -5.66 28.62
CA ALA A 165 11.76 -4.75 28.58
C ALA A 165 10.56 -5.29 27.76
N ASN A 166 10.82 -6.19 26.82
CA ASN A 166 9.79 -6.85 25.99
C ASN A 166 9.59 -8.32 26.34
N ILE A 167 10.27 -8.82 27.37
CA ILE A 167 10.19 -10.20 27.82
C ILE A 167 9.09 -10.32 28.89
N TYR A 168 8.23 -11.30 28.69
CA TYR A 168 7.23 -11.76 29.63
C TYR A 168 7.62 -13.12 30.17
N SER A 169 7.46 -13.30 31.48
CA SER A 169 7.81 -14.53 32.18
C SER A 169 6.57 -15.10 32.84
N VAL A 170 6.22 -16.35 32.54
CA VAL A 170 5.18 -17.08 33.27
C VAL A 170 5.88 -17.96 34.30
N LEU A 171 5.73 -17.57 35.57
CA LEU A 171 6.30 -18.31 36.70
C LEU A 171 5.27 -19.32 37.21
N VAL A 172 5.62 -20.60 37.14
CA VAL A 172 4.78 -21.71 37.60
C VAL A 172 5.27 -22.20 38.96
N SER A 173 4.39 -22.13 39.95
CA SER A 173 4.67 -22.42 41.36
C SER A 173 3.90 -23.65 41.85
N PRO A 174 4.48 -24.44 42.78
CA PRO A 174 3.80 -25.60 43.33
C PRO A 174 2.61 -25.17 44.20
N GLY A 175 1.59 -26.01 44.24
CA GLY A 175 0.48 -25.84 45.19
C GLY A 175 0.97 -25.86 46.64
N ALA A 176 0.19 -25.29 47.55
CA ALA A 176 0.55 -25.20 48.98
C ALA A 176 0.78 -26.59 49.61
N THR A 177 0.06 -27.60 49.12
CA THR A 177 0.26 -29.02 49.43
C THR A 177 0.38 -29.84 48.14
N ALA A 178 0.80 -31.10 48.26
CA ALA A 178 0.98 -32.00 47.12
C ALA A 178 -0.32 -32.33 46.36
N THR A 179 -1.49 -31.99 46.92
CA THR A 179 -2.81 -32.18 46.29
C THR A 179 -3.43 -30.90 45.78
N ASP A 180 -2.85 -29.74 46.11
CA ASP A 180 -3.35 -28.45 45.64
C ASP A 180 -2.88 -28.22 44.19
N PRO A 181 -3.71 -27.56 43.36
CA PRO A 181 -3.32 -27.23 42.00
C PRO A 181 -2.07 -26.34 41.99
N GLN A 182 -1.24 -26.54 40.97
CA GLN A 182 -0.15 -25.61 40.68
C GLN A 182 -0.75 -24.28 40.23
N THR A 183 -0.03 -23.19 40.45
CA THR A 183 -0.48 -21.85 40.06
C THR A 183 0.55 -21.20 39.16
N TYR A 184 0.10 -20.29 38.31
CA TYR A 184 0.99 -19.44 37.53
C TYR A 184 0.78 -17.96 37.87
N GLU A 185 1.82 -17.17 37.66
CA GLU A 185 1.76 -15.71 37.67
C GLU A 185 2.63 -15.14 36.54
N ILE A 186 2.13 -14.10 35.87
CA ILE A 186 2.82 -13.47 34.73
C ILE A 186 3.54 -12.20 35.19
N TYR A 187 4.82 -12.12 34.81
CA TYR A 187 5.73 -11.02 35.07
C TYR A 187 6.16 -10.37 33.77
N ARG A 188 6.56 -9.11 33.86
CA ARG A 188 7.27 -8.38 32.81
C ARG A 188 8.45 -7.66 33.42
N ASP A 189 9.62 -7.77 32.80
CA ASP A 189 10.85 -7.13 33.30
C ASP A 189 11.14 -7.47 34.78
N GLY A 190 10.86 -8.72 35.18
CA GLY A 190 11.05 -9.21 36.56
C GLY A 190 10.05 -8.69 37.59
N ALA A 191 9.05 -7.89 37.20
CA ALA A 191 7.99 -7.39 38.08
C ALA A 191 6.63 -7.99 37.71
N ALA A 192 5.81 -8.28 38.72
CA ALA A 192 4.44 -8.76 38.49
C ALA A 192 3.62 -7.69 37.74
N LEU A 193 2.74 -8.12 36.84
CA LEU A 193 1.86 -7.21 36.13
C LEU A 193 0.93 -6.45 37.09
N THR A 194 0.44 -5.29 36.65
CA THR A 194 -0.54 -4.49 37.42
C THR A 194 -1.79 -4.25 36.59
N PRO A 195 -2.94 -4.87 36.92
CA PRO A 195 -3.15 -5.86 37.99
C PRO A 195 -2.39 -7.18 37.75
N ALA A 196 -2.14 -7.93 38.82
CA ALA A 196 -1.47 -9.22 38.74
C ALA A 196 -2.32 -10.21 37.93
N VAL A 197 -1.68 -10.93 37.03
CA VAL A 197 -2.31 -11.97 36.21
C VAL A 197 -1.88 -13.33 36.78
N THR A 198 -2.82 -14.00 37.44
CA THR A 198 -2.59 -15.27 38.14
C THR A 198 -3.69 -16.27 37.82
N GLY A 199 -3.38 -17.56 37.85
CA GLY A 199 -4.39 -18.62 37.70
C GLY A 199 -3.88 -19.98 38.18
N GLU A 200 -4.77 -20.97 38.12
CA GLU A 200 -4.41 -22.38 38.33
C GLU A 200 -3.92 -22.98 37.01
N VAL A 201 -2.89 -23.82 37.07
CA VAL A 201 -2.45 -24.60 35.91
C VAL A 201 -3.43 -25.74 35.73
N THR A 202 -3.99 -25.83 34.53
CA THR A 202 -4.88 -26.92 34.10
C THR A 202 -4.32 -27.59 32.85
N ASP A 203 -5.02 -28.58 32.31
CA ASP A 203 -4.66 -29.18 31.02
C ASP A 203 -4.99 -28.24 29.83
N GLU A 204 -5.76 -27.17 30.06
CA GLU A 204 -6.06 -26.16 29.06
C GLU A 204 -4.92 -25.12 28.96
N PRO A 205 -4.71 -24.54 27.76
CA PRO A 205 -3.75 -23.47 27.56
C PRO A 205 -4.04 -22.24 28.42
N ILE A 206 -3.00 -21.49 28.77
CA ILE A 206 -3.15 -20.21 29.45
C ILE A 206 -3.46 -19.14 28.40
N ASP A 207 -4.66 -18.57 28.48
CA ASP A 207 -5.04 -17.39 27.69
C ASP A 207 -4.50 -16.12 28.32
N PHE A 208 -3.73 -15.35 27.56
CA PHE A 208 -3.20 -14.06 27.99
C PHE A 208 -3.15 -13.06 26.83
N ALA A 209 -3.99 -12.03 26.89
CA ALA A 209 -3.96 -10.88 25.98
C ALA A 209 -3.99 -11.28 24.48
N GLY A 210 -4.84 -12.23 24.11
CA GLY A 210 -4.95 -12.78 22.76
C GLY A 210 -3.89 -13.83 22.40
N MET A 211 -2.98 -14.16 23.33
CA MET A 211 -2.06 -15.29 23.20
C MET A 211 -2.60 -16.53 23.91
N LYS A 212 -2.27 -17.67 23.34
CA LYS A 212 -2.44 -19.00 23.90
C LYS A 212 -1.05 -19.52 24.28
N ILE A 213 -0.84 -19.84 25.55
CA ILE A 213 0.44 -20.32 26.09
C ILE A 213 0.27 -21.77 26.54
N GLU A 214 1.09 -22.66 26.00
CA GLU A 214 1.14 -24.08 26.39
C GLU A 214 2.54 -24.44 26.90
N PHE A 215 2.63 -25.39 27.81
CA PHE A 215 3.92 -25.90 28.28
C PHE A 215 3.85 -27.34 28.77
N GLU A 216 5.00 -28.00 28.76
CA GLU A 216 5.22 -29.31 29.33
C GLU A 216 6.09 -29.23 30.58
N GLY A 217 5.81 -30.09 31.56
CA GLY A 217 6.57 -30.19 32.79
C GLY A 217 5.72 -29.88 34.03
N THR A 218 6.39 -29.59 35.14
CA THR A 218 5.71 -29.32 36.42
C THR A 218 6.37 -28.17 37.17
N ALA A 219 5.67 -27.61 38.14
CA ALA A 219 6.26 -26.66 39.07
C ALA A 219 7.40 -27.28 39.91
N PRO A 220 8.41 -26.49 40.32
CA PRO A 220 8.61 -25.09 39.98
C PRO A 220 9.31 -24.92 38.63
N GLY A 221 8.90 -23.91 37.85
CA GLY A 221 9.57 -23.55 36.61
C GLY A 221 9.11 -22.22 36.06
N GLN A 222 9.79 -21.77 35.01
CA GLN A 222 9.47 -20.51 34.33
C GLN A 222 9.62 -20.71 32.82
N LEU A 223 8.74 -20.05 32.07
CA LEU A 223 8.90 -19.87 30.63
C LEU A 223 8.92 -18.38 30.29
N ASP A 224 9.76 -18.02 29.33
CA ASP A 224 9.99 -16.65 28.88
C ASP A 224 9.71 -16.53 27.39
N PHE A 225 8.92 -15.54 27.00
CA PHE A 225 8.67 -15.17 25.61
C PHE A 225 8.81 -13.66 25.44
N SER A 226 9.09 -13.22 24.21
CA SER A 226 9.37 -11.82 23.87
C SER A 226 8.38 -11.35 22.81
N LEU A 227 7.95 -10.09 22.90
CA LEU A 227 7.17 -9.47 21.84
C LEU A 227 8.07 -9.16 20.63
N GLU A 228 7.62 -9.54 19.44
CA GLU A 228 8.36 -9.24 18.21
C GLU A 228 8.43 -7.73 17.98
N LYS A 229 9.52 -7.26 17.38
CA LYS A 229 9.62 -5.88 16.92
C LYS A 229 8.64 -5.63 15.77
N PRO A 230 7.78 -4.59 15.83
CA PRO A 230 6.93 -4.23 14.70
C PRO A 230 7.73 -4.02 13.42
N GLY A 231 7.40 -4.82 12.40
CA GLY A 231 8.08 -4.84 11.11
C GLY A 231 7.22 -4.31 9.96
N LYS A 232 7.84 -4.28 8.78
CA LYS A 232 7.18 -4.04 7.50
C LYS A 232 7.46 -5.24 6.62
N GLU A 233 6.45 -5.68 5.89
CA GLU A 233 6.58 -6.82 4.99
C GLU A 233 5.81 -6.57 3.71
N ASN A 234 6.46 -6.77 2.56
CA ASN A 234 5.80 -6.58 1.28
C ASN A 234 5.02 -7.83 0.86
N VAL A 235 4.10 -7.64 -0.09
CA VAL A 235 3.20 -8.71 -0.53
C VAL A 235 3.93 -9.89 -1.18
N LEU A 236 5.05 -9.65 -1.87
CA LEU A 236 5.79 -10.72 -2.55
C LEU A 236 6.49 -11.64 -1.55
N ASN A 237 7.05 -11.06 -0.50
CA ASN A 237 7.67 -11.79 0.61
C ASN A 237 6.63 -12.45 1.51
N THR A 238 5.49 -11.81 1.75
CA THR A 238 4.35 -12.45 2.43
C THR A 238 3.94 -13.74 1.70
N LEU A 239 3.80 -13.67 0.37
CA LEU A 239 3.52 -14.85 -0.45
C LEU A 239 4.67 -15.85 -0.42
N GLN A 240 5.93 -15.39 -0.40
CA GLN A 240 7.08 -16.28 -0.30
C GLN A 240 7.06 -17.09 0.99
N SER A 241 6.79 -16.46 2.13
CA SER A 241 6.67 -17.13 3.43
C SER A 241 5.52 -18.14 3.44
N LEU A 242 4.37 -17.77 2.88
CA LEU A 242 3.24 -18.70 2.69
C LEU A 242 3.61 -19.90 1.81
N ILE A 243 4.22 -19.66 0.64
CA ILE A 243 4.64 -20.73 -0.28
C ILE A 243 5.65 -21.66 0.39
N THR A 244 6.61 -21.10 1.12
CA THR A 244 7.61 -21.88 1.87
C THR A 244 6.92 -22.74 2.93
N GLY A 245 6.04 -22.16 3.75
CA GLY A 245 5.35 -22.90 4.81
C GLY A 245 4.37 -23.96 4.30
N LEU A 246 3.64 -23.71 3.21
CA LEU A 246 2.78 -24.72 2.58
C LEU A 246 3.56 -25.88 1.96
N ASN A 247 4.80 -25.65 1.53
CA ASN A 247 5.69 -26.70 1.04
C ASN A 247 6.45 -27.42 2.16
N ASP A 248 6.44 -26.88 3.38
CA ASP A 248 7.06 -27.50 4.54
C ASP A 248 6.18 -28.64 5.06
N GLY A 249 6.56 -29.86 4.69
CA GLY A 249 5.88 -31.08 5.16
C GLY A 249 6.07 -31.40 6.64
N THR A 250 6.79 -30.56 7.40
CA THR A 250 7.04 -30.77 8.84
C THR A 250 6.16 -29.91 9.75
N LEU A 251 5.56 -28.83 9.23
CA LEU A 251 4.64 -27.98 9.99
C LEU A 251 3.31 -28.68 10.24
N GLU A 252 2.86 -28.66 11.50
CA GLU A 252 1.59 -29.27 11.93
C GLU A 252 0.95 -28.39 13.02
N GLY A 253 -0.34 -28.60 13.29
CA GLY A 253 -1.06 -27.93 14.38
C GLY A 253 -0.98 -26.41 14.35
N ASP A 254 -0.68 -25.82 15.51
CA ASP A 254 -0.68 -24.37 15.73
C ASP A 254 0.46 -23.66 14.97
N ASP A 255 1.60 -24.32 14.74
CA ASP A 255 2.70 -23.74 13.93
C ASP A 255 2.25 -23.49 12.49
N PHE A 256 1.53 -24.45 11.90
CA PHE A 256 0.96 -24.28 10.56
C PHE A 256 -0.10 -23.18 10.53
N GLN A 257 -0.96 -23.12 11.56
CA GLN A 257 -1.98 -22.07 11.66
C GLN A 257 -1.36 -20.67 11.81
N GLN A 258 -0.24 -20.52 12.51
CA GLN A 258 0.46 -19.24 12.59
C GLN A 258 0.98 -18.77 11.22
N VAL A 259 1.56 -19.65 10.41
CA VAL A 259 2.01 -19.29 9.05
C VAL A 259 0.84 -18.76 8.21
N LEU A 260 -0.33 -19.40 8.32
CA LEU A 260 -1.53 -18.95 7.61
C LEU A 260 -2.06 -17.62 8.17
N ALA A 261 -2.08 -17.45 9.49
CA ALA A 261 -2.50 -16.21 10.13
C ALA A 261 -1.59 -15.03 9.75
N ASP A 262 -0.27 -15.25 9.76
CA ASP A 262 0.75 -14.31 9.28
C ASP A 262 0.47 -13.91 7.84
N GLY A 263 0.28 -14.89 6.95
CA GLY A 263 -0.02 -14.63 5.55
C GLY A 263 -1.32 -13.86 5.35
N LEU A 264 -2.41 -14.25 6.01
CA LEU A 264 -3.73 -13.61 5.85
C LEU A 264 -3.73 -12.16 6.30
N VAL A 265 -3.22 -11.88 7.50
CA VAL A 265 -3.19 -10.51 8.05
C VAL A 265 -2.29 -9.62 7.18
N GLN A 266 -1.13 -10.13 6.75
CA GLN A 266 -0.22 -9.35 5.91
C GLN A 266 -0.75 -9.13 4.50
N LEU A 267 -1.41 -10.11 3.88
CA LEU A 267 -2.11 -9.94 2.61
C LEU A 267 -3.23 -8.90 2.73
N GLN A 268 -3.97 -8.89 3.85
CA GLN A 268 -4.98 -7.87 4.12
C GLN A 268 -4.35 -6.48 4.22
N ASN A 269 -3.29 -6.33 5.02
CA ASN A 269 -2.57 -5.07 5.15
C ASN A 269 -2.03 -4.59 3.79
N ALA A 270 -1.54 -5.50 2.95
CA ALA A 270 -1.05 -5.18 1.61
C ALA A 270 -2.20 -4.71 0.70
N SER A 271 -3.36 -5.39 0.73
CA SER A 271 -4.56 -4.98 0.01
C SER A 271 -5.00 -3.58 0.42
N GLU A 272 -5.05 -3.29 1.72
CA GLU A 272 -5.41 -1.97 2.26
C GLU A 272 -4.43 -0.87 1.79
N GLN A 273 -3.13 -1.14 1.78
CA GLN A 273 -2.11 -0.20 1.30
C GLN A 273 -2.26 0.10 -0.20
N VAL A 274 -2.55 -0.93 -1.02
CA VAL A 274 -2.82 -0.77 -2.46
C VAL A 274 -4.10 0.04 -2.68
N VAL A 275 -5.17 -0.25 -1.94
CA VAL A 275 -6.44 0.49 -2.02
C VAL A 275 -6.26 1.95 -1.60
N PHE A 276 -5.45 2.24 -0.58
CA PHE A 276 -5.14 3.61 -0.18
C PHE A 276 -4.43 4.38 -1.31
N THR A 277 -3.47 3.73 -1.96
CA THR A 277 -2.75 4.30 -3.11
C THR A 277 -3.71 4.55 -4.29
N GLN A 278 -4.58 3.59 -4.59
CA GLN A 278 -5.63 3.70 -5.62
C GLN A 278 -6.60 4.87 -5.33
N ALA A 279 -7.05 5.04 -4.08
CA ALA A 279 -7.91 6.15 -3.70
C ALA A 279 -7.23 7.51 -3.90
N SER A 280 -5.94 7.63 -3.56
CA SER A 280 -5.12 8.82 -3.82
C SER A 280 -4.96 9.08 -5.32
N LEU A 281 -4.79 8.03 -6.12
CA LEU A 281 -4.72 8.10 -7.58
C LEU A 281 -6.05 8.61 -8.19
N GLY A 282 -7.19 8.06 -7.78
CA GLY A 282 -8.51 8.54 -8.18
C GLY A 282 -8.74 10.02 -7.81
N GLY A 283 -8.25 10.46 -6.66
CA GLY A 283 -8.25 11.89 -6.28
C GLY A 283 -7.48 12.77 -7.26
N ARG A 284 -6.30 12.32 -7.71
CA ARG A 284 -5.48 13.01 -8.73
C ARG A 284 -6.15 13.02 -10.11
N MET A 285 -6.78 11.92 -10.52
CA MET A 285 -7.52 11.85 -11.78
C MET A 285 -8.70 12.83 -11.81
N ASN A 286 -9.47 12.91 -10.72
CA ASN A 286 -10.55 13.91 -10.61
C ASN A 286 -10.02 15.36 -10.65
N ALA A 287 -8.84 15.62 -10.07
CA ALA A 287 -8.22 16.94 -10.14
C ALA A 287 -7.76 17.29 -11.56
N LEU A 288 -7.18 16.32 -12.27
CA LEU A 288 -6.80 16.45 -13.67
C LEU A 288 -7.99 16.76 -14.57
N GLU A 289 -9.10 16.04 -14.41
CA GLU A 289 -10.32 16.25 -15.20
C GLU A 289 -10.84 17.68 -15.02
N ARG A 290 -10.95 18.15 -13.77
CA ARG A 290 -11.36 19.55 -13.49
C ARG A 290 -10.44 20.59 -14.14
N VAL A 291 -9.13 20.36 -14.11
CA VAL A 291 -8.16 21.27 -14.73
C VAL A 291 -8.26 21.22 -16.25
N SER A 292 -8.45 20.04 -16.83
CA SER A 292 -8.68 19.86 -18.27
C SER A 292 -9.91 20.63 -18.74
N ASP A 293 -11.03 20.52 -18.03
CA ASP A 293 -12.27 21.25 -18.33
C ASP A 293 -12.07 22.77 -18.25
N SER A 294 -11.36 23.23 -17.22
CA SER A 294 -11.02 24.66 -17.07
C SER A 294 -10.14 25.16 -18.21
N ASN A 295 -9.14 24.38 -18.62
CA ASN A 295 -8.26 24.72 -19.73
C ASN A 295 -9.02 24.77 -21.06
N LEU A 296 -9.97 23.85 -21.28
CA LEU A 296 -10.85 23.86 -22.45
C LEU A 296 -11.75 25.10 -22.47
N ALA A 297 -12.33 25.47 -21.33
CA ALA A 297 -13.14 26.69 -21.21
C ALA A 297 -12.32 27.96 -21.50
N LEU A 298 -11.08 28.04 -20.99
CA LEU A 298 -10.16 29.14 -21.27
C LEU A 298 -9.78 29.20 -22.76
N ASP A 299 -9.52 28.07 -23.41
CA ASP A 299 -9.25 28.02 -24.85
C ASP A 299 -10.44 28.53 -25.67
N ILE A 300 -11.68 28.13 -25.33
CA ILE A 300 -12.89 28.63 -25.96
C ILE A 300 -13.02 30.16 -25.77
N GLN A 301 -12.79 30.67 -24.56
CA GLN A 301 -12.84 32.10 -24.28
C GLN A 301 -11.77 32.87 -25.07
N ASN A 302 -10.54 32.35 -25.13
CA ASN A 302 -9.46 32.96 -25.89
C ASN A 302 -9.76 32.99 -27.40
N LYS A 303 -10.36 31.92 -27.94
CA LYS A 303 -10.83 31.88 -29.33
C LYS A 303 -11.92 32.92 -29.60
N SER A 304 -12.89 33.07 -28.69
CA SER A 304 -13.94 34.08 -28.79
C SER A 304 -13.37 35.50 -28.72
N ASN A 305 -12.49 35.79 -27.75
CA ASN A 305 -11.80 37.08 -27.63
C ASN A 305 -11.01 37.43 -28.89
N ARG A 306 -10.29 36.45 -29.46
CA ARG A 306 -9.56 36.63 -30.71
C ARG A 306 -10.51 36.90 -31.90
N SER A 307 -11.65 36.20 -31.99
CA SER A 307 -12.66 36.45 -33.04
C SER A 307 -13.20 37.88 -32.94
N ASN A 308 -13.57 38.32 -31.73
CA ASN A 308 -14.09 39.66 -31.50
C ASN A 308 -13.06 40.73 -31.89
N LEU A 309 -11.78 40.54 -31.54
CA LEU A 309 -10.72 41.48 -31.94
C LEU A 309 -10.55 41.53 -33.47
N VAL A 310 -10.54 40.39 -34.15
CA VAL A 310 -10.42 40.33 -35.62
C VAL A 310 -11.64 40.93 -36.31
N GLU A 311 -12.85 40.67 -35.82
CA GLU A 311 -14.09 41.24 -36.36
C GLU A 311 -14.15 42.77 -36.19
N VAL A 312 -13.69 43.30 -35.06
CA VAL A 312 -13.55 44.74 -34.82
C VAL A 312 -12.61 45.38 -35.86
N ASP A 313 -11.45 44.77 -36.11
CA ASP A 313 -10.49 45.26 -37.11
C ASP A 313 -11.05 45.20 -38.54
N MET A 314 -11.80 44.16 -38.90
CA MET A 314 -12.45 44.05 -40.21
C MET A 314 -13.53 45.13 -40.41
N ALA A 315 -14.33 45.43 -39.39
CA ALA A 315 -15.34 46.48 -39.46
C ALA A 315 -14.71 47.87 -39.69
N GLU A 316 -13.61 48.17 -39.00
CA GLU A 316 -12.85 49.41 -39.20
C GLU A 316 -12.24 49.49 -40.61
N ALA A 317 -11.63 48.40 -41.08
CA ALA A 317 -11.04 48.33 -42.43
C ALA A 317 -12.10 48.54 -43.54
N ILE A 318 -13.28 47.94 -43.40
CA ILE A 318 -14.40 48.12 -44.35
C ILE A 318 -14.91 49.56 -44.33
N SER A 319 -15.05 50.16 -43.14
CA SER A 319 -15.47 51.56 -43.00
C SER A 319 -14.49 52.51 -43.71
N GLU A 320 -13.19 52.32 -43.48
CA GLU A 320 -12.16 53.16 -44.10
C GLU A 320 -12.09 52.96 -45.63
N LEU A 321 -12.24 51.72 -46.11
CA LEU A 321 -12.34 51.45 -47.56
C LEU A 321 -13.57 52.14 -48.17
N THR A 322 -14.74 52.03 -47.53
CA THR A 322 -15.99 52.65 -48.01
C THR A 322 -15.86 54.17 -48.06
N LYS A 323 -15.19 54.76 -47.07
CA LYS A 323 -14.89 56.20 -47.03
C LYS A 323 -13.95 56.61 -48.17
N GLN A 324 -12.92 55.83 -48.47
CA GLN A 324 -12.01 56.06 -49.60
C GLN A 324 -12.74 55.92 -50.95
N GLU A 325 -13.58 54.91 -51.12
CA GLU A 325 -14.41 54.73 -52.32
C GLU A 325 -15.41 55.88 -52.51
N THR A 326 -16.08 56.30 -51.43
CA THR A 326 -17.02 57.44 -51.46
C THR A 326 -16.29 58.73 -51.82
N ALA A 327 -15.10 58.97 -51.25
CA ALA A 327 -14.28 60.12 -51.58
C ALA A 327 -13.81 60.08 -53.04
N LEU A 328 -13.42 58.91 -53.55
CA LEU A 328 -13.05 58.71 -54.96
C LEU A 328 -14.22 58.98 -55.89
N GLN A 329 -15.41 58.45 -55.60
CA GLN A 329 -16.64 58.70 -56.37
C GLN A 329 -17.03 60.18 -56.35
N ALA A 330 -16.98 60.82 -55.18
CA ALA A 330 -17.25 62.25 -55.06
C ALA A 330 -16.25 63.08 -55.88
N SER A 331 -14.97 62.72 -55.85
CA SER A 331 -13.94 63.35 -56.69
C SER A 331 -14.22 63.15 -58.19
N GLN A 332 -14.59 61.94 -58.61
CA GLN A 332 -14.95 61.63 -60.01
C GLN A 332 -16.22 62.37 -60.46
N ALA A 333 -17.25 62.43 -59.62
CA ALA A 333 -18.50 63.15 -59.91
C ALA A 333 -18.29 64.67 -59.96
N THR A 334 -17.46 65.21 -59.07
CA THR A 334 -17.08 66.63 -59.09
C THR A 334 -16.28 66.95 -60.35
N PHE A 335 -15.34 66.07 -60.72
CA PHE A 335 -14.62 66.16 -61.99
C PHE A 335 -15.56 66.12 -63.20
N GLY A 336 -16.51 65.18 -63.23
CA GLY A 336 -17.53 65.05 -64.28
C GLY A 336 -18.49 66.23 -64.38
N ARG A 337 -18.82 66.88 -63.26
CA ARG A 337 -19.63 68.11 -63.24
C ARG A 337 -18.84 69.33 -63.72
N LEU A 338 -17.56 69.45 -63.35
CA LEU A 338 -16.68 70.52 -63.84
C LEU A 338 -16.45 70.43 -65.35
N THR A 339 -16.28 69.21 -65.88
CA THR A 339 -16.15 69.02 -67.33
C THR A 339 -17.46 69.33 -68.08
N ASN A 340 -18.64 68.98 -67.55
CA ASN A 340 -19.95 69.31 -68.15
C ASN A 340 -20.33 70.80 -68.03
N LEU A 341 -19.99 71.50 -66.96
CA LEU A 341 -20.23 72.94 -66.82
C LEU A 341 -19.37 73.76 -67.80
N SER A 342 -18.18 73.29 -68.16
CA SER A 342 -17.33 73.99 -69.13
C SER A 342 -17.87 73.99 -70.58
N LEU A 343 -18.82 73.10 -70.91
CA LEU A 343 -19.34 72.95 -72.28
C LEU A 343 -20.65 73.74 -72.54
N PHE A 344 -21.40 74.08 -71.49
CA PHE A 344 -22.67 74.83 -71.64
C PHE A 344 -22.55 76.35 -71.39
N ASP A 345 -21.42 76.82 -70.82
CA ASP A 345 -21.12 78.26 -70.70
C ASP A 345 -20.37 78.84 -71.93
N TYR A 346 -20.29 78.09 -73.05
CA TYR A 346 -19.58 78.52 -74.27
C TYR A 346 -20.46 78.59 -75.54
N LEU A 347 -21.79 78.57 -75.41
CA LEU A 347 -22.73 78.94 -76.49
C LEU A 347 -23.46 80.22 -76.10
#